data_AF-A0A9P0NL69-F1
#
_entry.id   AF-A0A9P0NL69-F1
#
_cell.length_a   1.000
_cell.length_b   1.000
_cell.length_c   1.000
_cell.angle_alpha   90.00
_cell.angle_beta   90.00
_cell.angle_gamma   90.00
#
_symmetry.space_group_name_H-M   'P 1'
#
loop_
_entity.id
_entity.type
_entity.pdbx_description
1 polymer ?
#
loop_
_entity_poly.entity_id
_entity_poly.type
_entity_poly.pdbx_seq_one_letter_code
_entity_poly.pdbx_strand_id
1 'polypeptide(L)'
;MRCLKMISSNIDENEKEKSTVGYDSNSSKPNLKGDWSNFFLLLLLYTMQGFPLGLTSSIPILLQSQNDISYQDQALFSLAGWPFSLKLLWAPLVDALYIQKIGRRKSWLIPVQYLMGISFLYMAKEIDNFLPDTGTPNIVILMCMFLISNFLAATQDIVVDSWALTMLKKNNVGHASTCNTTGQAIGIMLGSVFPILFASEDFCNKYLRDTPTSGGLVTMKSVLYVWGLIFICVTTLIAIFKKENDCRLEFEHVKLNVTQNYSLLCDILKLPSIRILAVALLTAKVGFSVTDTVTYLELVDAGVSKDDITVINTGMFVVKIIIPLVTAKYTSGPKPMSIYLNSIAMKLIWSLTFILLVYFTPMLINNDDGNTNIPMYYYVVLILILFVDEILSYIMFVAVLAFFSRISDPRFGGTYITFLNTVTNLGATWTSTVALGAIDLLTFKKCSFDPFNYCSTLDYKNVRQHYIAIKFTYM
;
A
#
# COMPACT_ATOMS: atom_id res chain seq x y z
N MET A 1 -0.79 30.75 30.76
CA MET A 1 -0.26 29.89 31.86
C MET A 1 -1.33 29.47 32.90
N ARG A 2 -2.37 30.27 33.21
CA ARG A 2 -3.45 29.86 34.13
C ARG A 2 -4.42 28.78 33.58
N CYS A 3 -4.72 28.77 32.27
CA CYS A 3 -5.51 27.68 31.66
C CYS A 3 -4.82 26.31 31.70
N LEU A 4 -3.49 26.27 31.56
CA LEU A 4 -2.72 25.01 31.61
C LEU A 4 -2.71 24.38 33.01
N LYS A 5 -2.74 25.19 34.08
CA LYS A 5 -2.84 24.69 35.46
C LYS A 5 -4.23 24.16 35.80
N MET A 6 -5.30 24.78 35.27
CA MET A 6 -6.67 24.29 35.44
C MET A 6 -6.91 22.97 34.69
N ILE A 7 -6.30 22.81 33.50
CA ILE A 7 -6.34 21.55 32.74
C ILE A 7 -5.52 20.47 33.46
N SER A 8 -4.34 20.79 34.01
CA SER A 8 -3.53 19.86 34.80
C SER A 8 -4.25 19.36 36.07
N SER A 9 -4.90 20.23 36.84
CA SER A 9 -5.58 19.81 38.07
C SER A 9 -6.84 18.99 37.80
N ASN A 10 -7.59 19.31 36.73
CA ASN A 10 -8.77 18.53 36.33
C ASN A 10 -8.38 17.18 35.68
N ILE A 11 -7.16 17.03 35.15
CA ILE A 11 -6.62 15.75 34.69
C ILE A 11 -6.25 14.87 35.90
N ASP A 12 -5.62 15.43 36.94
CA ASP A 12 -5.21 14.68 38.13
C ASP A 12 -6.42 14.18 38.97
N GLU A 13 -7.51 14.95 39.06
CA GLU A 13 -8.74 14.51 39.73
C GLU A 13 -9.53 13.47 38.90
N ASN A 14 -9.59 13.62 37.57
CA ASN A 14 -10.19 12.62 36.69
C ASN A 14 -9.35 11.33 36.57
N GLU A 15 -8.02 11.38 36.75
CA GLU A 15 -7.16 10.19 36.81
C GLU A 15 -7.36 9.41 38.13
N LYS A 16 -7.66 10.10 39.24
CA LYS A 16 -8.02 9.46 40.51
C LYS A 16 -9.41 8.80 40.48
N GLU A 17 -10.36 9.35 39.73
CA GLU A 17 -11.67 8.72 39.53
C GLU A 17 -11.65 7.61 38.45
N LYS A 18 -10.79 7.71 37.43
CA LYS A 18 -10.59 6.63 36.43
C LYS A 18 -9.79 5.44 36.94
N SER A 19 -9.02 5.59 38.01
CA SER A 19 -8.21 4.50 38.58
C SER A 19 -8.99 3.55 39.50
N THR A 20 -10.28 3.79 39.74
CA THR A 20 -11.16 2.89 40.52
C THR A 20 -12.25 2.18 39.70
N VAL A 21 -12.24 2.29 38.37
CA VAL A 21 -13.02 1.39 37.51
C VAL A 21 -12.20 0.14 37.27
N GLY A 22 -12.57 -0.93 37.99
CA GLY A 22 -11.93 -2.24 37.90
C GLY A 22 -11.70 -2.66 36.46
N TYR A 23 -10.46 -3.08 36.19
CA TYR A 23 -10.08 -3.83 35.00
C TYR A 23 -10.81 -5.18 35.06
N ASP A 24 -12.08 -5.20 34.67
CA ASP A 24 -12.82 -6.44 34.48
C ASP A 24 -12.19 -7.16 33.29
N SER A 25 -11.41 -8.18 33.64
CA SER A 25 -10.73 -9.14 32.77
C SER A 25 -11.70 -10.07 32.02
N ASN A 26 -12.90 -9.60 31.70
CA ASN A 26 -13.78 -10.21 30.71
C ASN A 26 -13.56 -9.53 29.37
N SER A 27 -12.42 -9.85 28.74
CA SER A 27 -12.16 -9.65 27.31
C SER A 27 -13.25 -10.36 26.51
N SER A 28 -14.37 -9.68 26.28
CA SER A 28 -15.40 -10.15 25.37
C SER A 28 -14.73 -10.31 24.00
N LYS A 29 -14.64 -11.57 23.53
CA LYS A 29 -14.06 -11.89 22.22
C LYS A 29 -14.66 -10.96 21.16
N PRO A 30 -13.84 -10.39 20.25
CA PRO A 30 -14.36 -9.54 19.18
C PRO A 30 -15.45 -10.31 18.43
N ASN A 31 -16.63 -9.72 18.34
CA ASN A 31 -17.78 -10.31 17.67
C ASN A 31 -18.39 -9.25 16.75
N LEU A 32 -18.37 -9.54 15.45
CA LEU A 32 -18.90 -8.67 14.39
C LEU A 32 -20.44 -8.59 14.38
N LYS A 33 -21.13 -9.30 15.27
CA LYS A 33 -22.59 -9.25 15.38
C LYS A 33 -23.07 -7.81 15.64
N GLY A 34 -23.76 -7.25 14.66
CA GLY A 34 -24.26 -5.87 14.64
C GLY A 34 -23.36 -4.85 13.95
N ASP A 35 -22.12 -5.19 13.57
CA ASP A 35 -21.18 -4.27 12.90
C ASP A 35 -20.94 -4.61 11.42
N TRP A 36 -21.52 -5.70 10.91
CA TRP A 36 -21.34 -6.16 9.52
C TRP A 36 -21.61 -5.08 8.47
N SER A 37 -22.65 -4.27 8.64
CA SER A 37 -22.94 -3.17 7.71
C SER A 37 -21.81 -2.13 7.67
N ASN A 38 -21.26 -1.76 8.83
CA ASN A 38 -20.12 -0.84 8.91
C ASN A 38 -18.85 -1.48 8.36
N PHE A 39 -18.65 -2.78 8.60
CA PHE A 39 -17.52 -3.54 8.05
C PHE A 39 -17.54 -3.53 6.52
N PHE A 40 -18.68 -3.87 5.90
CA PHE A 40 -18.83 -3.85 4.44
C PHE A 40 -18.73 -2.43 3.86
N LEU A 41 -19.26 -1.42 4.56
CA LEU A 41 -19.11 -0.03 4.13
C LEU A 41 -17.64 0.40 4.13
N LEU A 42 -16.88 0.07 5.18
CA LEU A 42 -15.45 0.35 5.24
C LEU A 42 -14.70 -0.39 4.13
N LEU A 43 -15.00 -1.67 3.91
CA LEU A 43 -14.40 -2.45 2.82
C LEU A 43 -14.65 -1.80 1.45
N LEU A 44 -15.87 -1.33 1.20
CA LEU A 44 -16.21 -0.60 -0.03
C LEU A 44 -15.43 0.72 -0.14
N LEU A 45 -15.38 1.51 0.92
CA LEU A 45 -14.65 2.78 0.95
C LEU A 45 -13.15 2.61 0.70
N TYR A 46 -12.54 1.57 1.28
CA TYR A 46 -11.14 1.23 1.03
C TYR A 46 -10.91 0.65 -0.37
N THR A 47 -11.88 -0.08 -0.92
CA THR A 47 -11.86 -0.52 -2.33
C THR A 47 -11.85 0.67 -3.28
N MET A 48 -12.72 1.65 -3.04
CA MET A 48 -12.74 2.88 -3.81
C MET A 48 -11.41 3.61 -3.72
N GLN A 49 -10.78 3.68 -2.54
CA GLN A 49 -9.46 4.30 -2.39
C GLN A 49 -8.33 3.53 -3.11
N GLY A 50 -8.40 2.20 -3.11
CA GLY A 50 -7.40 1.36 -3.77
C GLY A 50 -7.41 1.46 -5.30
N PHE A 51 -8.55 1.80 -5.90
CA PHE A 51 -8.69 1.89 -7.34
C PHE A 51 -7.80 2.97 -8.01
N PRO A 52 -7.80 4.25 -7.56
CA PRO A 52 -6.85 5.27 -8.04
C PRO A 52 -5.38 4.86 -7.89
N LEU A 53 -5.04 4.19 -6.78
CA LEU A 53 -3.69 3.66 -6.53
C LEU A 53 -3.31 2.59 -7.57
N GLY A 54 -4.24 1.66 -7.85
CA GLY A 54 -4.08 0.64 -8.88
C GLY A 54 -3.88 1.25 -10.27
N LEU A 55 -4.74 2.20 -10.68
CA LEU A 55 -4.60 2.85 -11.97
C LEU A 55 -3.24 3.54 -12.12
N THR A 56 -2.80 4.25 -11.09
CA THR A 56 -1.48 4.93 -11.09
C THR A 56 -0.34 3.93 -11.26
N SER A 57 -0.45 2.72 -10.69
CA SER A 57 0.55 1.67 -10.88
C SER A 57 0.52 1.01 -12.27
N SER A 58 -0.63 0.97 -12.95
CA SER A 58 -0.74 0.38 -14.30
C SER A 58 -0.23 1.28 -15.42
N ILE A 59 -0.30 2.60 -15.27
CA ILE A 59 0.07 3.52 -16.35
C ILE A 59 1.52 3.34 -16.79
N PRO A 60 2.54 3.29 -15.90
CA PRO A 60 3.92 3.03 -16.32
C PRO A 60 4.10 1.72 -17.09
N ILE A 61 3.35 0.67 -16.74
CA ILE A 61 3.39 -0.62 -17.43
C ILE A 61 2.83 -0.48 -18.85
N LEU A 62 1.72 0.26 -19.02
CA LEU A 62 1.15 0.55 -20.33
C LEU A 62 2.09 1.43 -21.17
N LEU A 63 2.71 2.44 -20.55
CA LEU A 63 3.69 3.31 -21.21
C LEU A 63 4.95 2.54 -21.66
N GLN A 64 5.38 1.51 -20.94
CA GLN A 64 6.53 0.69 -21.33
C GLN A 64 6.31 -0.10 -22.63
N SER A 65 5.06 -0.35 -23.01
CA SER A 65 4.74 -1.03 -24.28
C SER A 65 4.81 -0.09 -25.50
N GLN A 66 4.93 1.22 -25.30
CA GLN A 66 5.05 2.21 -26.37
C GLN A 66 6.52 2.54 -26.65
N ASN A 67 6.94 2.44 -27.91
CA ASN A 67 8.34 2.59 -28.34
C ASN A 67 8.94 4.00 -28.11
N ASP A 68 8.11 5.03 -27.93
CA ASP A 68 8.54 6.44 -27.92
C ASP A 68 8.70 7.07 -26.52
N ILE A 69 8.60 6.30 -25.42
CA ILE A 69 8.57 6.85 -24.06
C ILE A 69 9.91 6.68 -23.33
N SER A 70 10.47 7.79 -22.86
CA SER A 70 11.72 7.78 -22.10
C SER A 70 11.50 7.35 -20.65
N TYR A 71 12.52 6.73 -20.04
CA TYR A 71 12.56 6.51 -18.59
C TYR A 71 12.44 7.82 -17.79
N GLN A 72 12.88 8.95 -18.36
CA GLN A 72 12.70 10.26 -17.73
C GLN A 72 11.22 10.62 -17.59
N ASP A 73 10.40 10.25 -18.57
CA ASP A 73 8.96 10.53 -18.52
C ASP A 73 8.23 9.62 -17.53
N GLN A 74 8.66 8.36 -17.43
CA GLN A 74 8.17 7.45 -16.37
C GLN A 74 8.53 7.98 -14.98
N ALA A 75 9.74 8.52 -14.81
CA ALA A 75 10.15 9.16 -13.56
C ALA A 75 9.30 10.41 -13.26
N LEU A 76 8.98 11.22 -14.28
CA LEU A 76 8.08 12.37 -14.13
C LEU A 76 6.67 11.93 -13.72
N PHE A 77 6.13 10.87 -14.32
CA PHE A 77 4.83 10.32 -13.94
C PHE A 77 4.80 9.78 -12.51
N SER A 78 5.90 9.23 -11.98
CA SER A 78 5.98 8.72 -10.61
C SER A 78 5.65 9.77 -9.53
N LEU A 79 5.77 11.06 -9.84
CA LEU A 79 5.36 12.16 -8.98
C LEU A 79 3.86 12.11 -8.64
N ALA A 80 3.02 11.51 -9.49
CA ALA A 80 1.60 11.35 -9.25
C ALA A 80 1.28 10.56 -7.96
N GLY A 81 2.19 9.68 -7.50
CA GLY A 81 2.02 8.89 -6.28
C GLY A 81 2.41 9.61 -4.98
N TRP A 82 3.08 10.76 -5.06
CA TRP A 82 3.58 11.50 -3.88
C TRP A 82 2.53 11.92 -2.83
N PRO A 83 1.26 12.22 -3.19
CA PRO A 83 0.28 12.61 -2.19
C PRO A 83 0.12 11.61 -1.05
N PHE A 84 0.24 10.30 -1.30
CA PHE A 84 0.14 9.28 -0.24
C PHE A 84 1.28 9.34 0.78
N SER A 85 2.45 9.85 0.37
CA SER A 85 3.60 10.09 1.25
C SER A 85 3.46 11.40 2.03
N LEU A 86 2.86 12.42 1.40
CA LEU A 86 2.75 13.77 1.95
C LEU A 86 1.48 14.02 2.77
N LYS A 87 0.53 13.08 2.79
CA LYS A 87 -0.80 13.24 3.42
C LYS A 87 -0.78 13.66 4.90
N LEU A 88 0.31 13.36 5.61
CA LEU A 88 0.53 13.85 6.98
C LEU A 88 0.51 15.39 7.07
N LEU A 89 0.93 16.10 6.01
CA LEU A 89 0.99 17.55 5.98
C LEU A 89 -0.40 18.19 6.12
N TRP A 90 -1.46 17.57 5.60
CA TRP A 90 -2.83 18.10 5.66
C TRP A 90 -3.78 17.29 6.53
N ALA A 91 -3.35 16.16 7.12
CA ALA A 91 -4.18 15.42 8.06
C ALA A 91 -4.70 16.25 9.26
N PRO A 92 -3.89 17.12 9.91
CA PRO A 92 -4.38 18.02 10.96
C PRO A 92 -5.44 19.03 10.49
N LEU A 93 -5.35 19.45 9.22
CA LEU A 93 -6.30 20.36 8.59
C LEU A 93 -7.65 19.68 8.38
N VAL A 94 -7.63 18.43 7.89
CA VAL A 94 -8.84 17.60 7.70
C VAL A 94 -9.54 17.35 9.03
N ASP A 95 -8.80 17.13 10.12
CA ASP A 95 -9.38 16.98 11.46
C ASP A 95 -9.92 18.31 12.03
N ALA A 96 -9.39 19.47 11.63
CA ALA A 96 -9.78 20.79 12.14
C ALA A 96 -11.03 21.38 11.47
N LEU A 97 -11.08 21.32 10.14
CA LEU A 97 -12.11 22.00 9.35
C LEU A 97 -13.26 21.05 9.07
N TYR A 98 -14.47 21.35 9.54
CA TYR A 98 -15.65 20.56 9.17
C TYR A 98 -16.95 21.33 9.41
N ILE A 99 -18.02 20.87 8.75
CA ILE A 99 -19.36 21.43 8.87
C ILE A 99 -20.12 20.62 9.93
N GLN A 100 -20.48 21.26 11.04
CA GLN A 100 -21.14 20.58 12.17
C GLN A 100 -22.46 19.90 11.79
N LYS A 101 -23.24 20.47 10.86
CA LYS A 101 -24.54 19.91 10.44
C LYS A 101 -24.42 18.60 9.65
N ILE A 102 -23.30 18.40 8.94
CA ILE A 102 -23.08 17.24 8.07
C ILE A 102 -22.36 16.12 8.82
N GLY A 103 -21.57 16.47 9.83
CA GLY A 103 -20.67 15.58 10.55
C GLY A 103 -19.22 15.79 10.12
N ARG A 104 -18.28 15.41 10.97
CA ARG A 104 -16.85 15.70 10.78
C ARG A 104 -16.28 14.91 9.60
N ARG A 105 -16.62 13.63 9.50
CA ARG A 105 -16.08 12.73 8.47
C ARG A 105 -16.79 12.93 7.14
N LYS A 106 -18.13 13.05 7.16
CA LYS A 106 -18.92 13.27 5.93
C LYS A 106 -18.62 14.61 5.25
N SER A 107 -18.24 15.65 6.01
CA SER A 107 -17.87 16.97 5.47
C SER A 107 -16.72 16.91 4.47
N TRP A 108 -15.80 15.95 4.62
CA TRP A 108 -14.68 15.75 3.70
C TRP A 108 -14.88 14.60 2.73
N LEU A 109 -15.47 13.49 3.20
CA LEU A 109 -15.66 12.31 2.35
C LEU A 109 -16.51 12.62 1.12
N ILE A 110 -17.64 13.32 1.30
CA ILE A 110 -18.60 13.58 0.22
C ILE A 110 -17.97 14.44 -0.89
N PRO A 111 -17.39 15.62 -0.61
CA PRO A 111 -16.78 16.43 -1.67
C PRO A 111 -15.64 15.72 -2.37
N VAL A 112 -14.77 15.03 -1.62
CA VAL A 112 -13.59 14.35 -2.17
C VAL A 112 -13.99 13.23 -3.13
N GLN A 113 -14.98 12.40 -2.76
CA GLN A 113 -15.44 11.32 -3.63
C GLN A 113 -16.18 11.82 -4.87
N TYR A 114 -16.97 12.90 -4.77
CA TYR A 114 -17.58 13.52 -5.96
C TYR A 114 -16.53 14.12 -6.89
N LEU A 115 -15.56 14.86 -6.35
CA LEU A 115 -14.47 15.43 -7.14
C LEU A 115 -13.67 14.33 -7.85
N MET A 116 -13.45 13.20 -7.19
CA MET A 116 -12.77 12.05 -7.79
C MET A 116 -13.62 11.35 -8.85
N GLY A 117 -14.93 11.22 -8.65
CA GLY A 117 -15.85 10.73 -9.68
C GLY A 117 -15.86 11.63 -10.92
N ILE A 118 -15.91 12.95 -10.72
CA ILE A 118 -15.85 13.94 -11.81
C ILE A 118 -14.48 13.91 -12.50
N SER A 119 -13.37 13.79 -11.77
CA SER A 119 -12.03 13.70 -12.36
C SER A 119 -11.90 12.44 -13.22
N PHE A 120 -12.46 11.31 -12.80
CA PHE A 120 -12.51 10.08 -13.60
C PHE A 120 -13.36 10.22 -14.86
N LEU A 121 -14.54 10.85 -14.78
CA LEU A 121 -15.36 11.11 -15.96
C LEU A 121 -14.67 12.05 -16.95
N TYR A 122 -13.98 13.08 -16.45
CA TYR A 122 -13.21 13.99 -17.30
C TYR A 122 -12.02 13.26 -17.94
N MET A 123 -11.26 12.47 -17.18
CA MET A 123 -10.18 11.65 -17.73
C MET A 123 -10.71 10.66 -18.76
N ALA A 124 -11.86 10.03 -18.54
CA ALA A 124 -12.46 9.13 -19.53
C ALA A 124 -12.76 9.83 -20.87
N LYS A 125 -13.16 11.10 -20.84
CA LYS A 125 -13.43 11.87 -22.06
C LYS A 125 -12.15 12.19 -22.83
N GLU A 126 -11.09 12.55 -22.12
CA GLU A 126 -9.85 13.09 -22.71
C GLU A 126 -8.72 12.06 -22.79
N ILE A 127 -8.90 10.82 -22.32
CA ILE A 127 -7.83 9.81 -22.29
C ILE A 127 -7.30 9.50 -23.69
N ASP A 128 -8.17 9.48 -24.70
CA ASP A 128 -7.79 9.25 -26.10
C ASP A 128 -6.88 10.38 -26.64
N ASN A 129 -6.98 11.59 -26.06
CA ASN A 129 -6.11 12.72 -26.39
C ASN A 129 -4.79 12.68 -25.59
N PHE A 130 -4.83 12.18 -24.35
CA PHE A 130 -3.66 12.15 -23.46
C PHE A 130 -2.76 10.94 -23.69
N LEU A 131 -3.35 9.81 -24.07
CA LEU A 131 -2.71 8.54 -24.37
C LEU A 131 -3.22 8.02 -25.73
N PRO A 132 -2.87 8.68 -26.84
CA PRO A 132 -3.29 8.25 -28.16
C PRO A 132 -2.64 6.91 -28.54
N ASP A 133 -3.39 6.08 -29.28
CA ASP A 133 -2.87 4.81 -29.82
C ASP A 133 -1.75 5.04 -30.85
N THR A 134 -1.78 6.21 -31.52
CA THR A 134 -0.77 6.65 -32.49
C THR A 134 -0.35 8.09 -32.19
N GLY A 135 0.87 8.28 -31.68
CA GLY A 135 1.44 9.60 -31.37
C GLY A 135 2.17 9.64 -30.02
N THR A 136 2.75 10.79 -29.69
CA THR A 136 3.43 10.99 -28.40
C THR A 136 2.43 11.36 -27.31
N PRO A 137 2.36 10.61 -26.19
CA PRO A 137 1.45 10.93 -25.10
C PRO A 137 1.91 12.17 -24.34
N ASN A 138 0.95 12.95 -23.84
CA ASN A 138 1.25 14.12 -23.01
C ASN A 138 1.38 13.72 -21.54
N ILE A 139 2.60 13.32 -21.18
CA ILE A 139 2.88 12.71 -19.87
C ILE A 139 2.72 13.72 -18.72
N VAL A 140 2.92 15.02 -18.97
CA VAL A 140 2.73 16.07 -17.96
C VAL A 140 1.26 16.22 -17.59
N ILE A 141 0.37 16.28 -18.58
CA ILE A 141 -1.08 16.38 -18.31
C ILE A 141 -1.57 15.12 -17.61
N LEU A 142 -1.12 13.94 -18.08
CA LEU A 142 -1.45 12.67 -17.46
C LEU A 142 -1.00 12.64 -15.99
N MET A 143 0.24 13.02 -15.71
CA MET A 143 0.78 13.14 -14.36
C MET A 143 -0.07 14.08 -13.49
N CYS A 144 -0.42 15.28 -13.97
CA CYS A 144 -1.24 16.24 -13.22
C CYS A 144 -2.62 15.67 -12.86
N MET A 145 -3.28 14.98 -13.79
CA MET A 145 -4.60 14.39 -13.57
C MET A 145 -4.59 13.25 -12.55
N PHE A 146 -3.57 12.39 -12.63
CA PHE A 146 -3.35 11.32 -11.65
C PHE A 146 -2.89 11.87 -10.29
N LEU A 147 -2.09 12.94 -10.28
CA LEU A 147 -1.69 13.63 -9.04
C LEU A 147 -2.90 14.17 -8.30
N ILE A 148 -3.83 14.83 -8.99
CA ILE A 148 -5.09 15.32 -8.40
C ILE A 148 -5.91 14.14 -7.86
N SER A 149 -6.06 13.08 -8.64
CA SER A 149 -6.84 11.91 -8.24
C SER A 149 -6.23 11.20 -7.02
N ASN A 150 -4.90 11.07 -6.96
CA ASN A 150 -4.19 10.53 -5.80
C ASN A 150 -4.25 11.45 -4.57
N PHE A 151 -4.23 12.77 -4.76
CA PHE A 151 -4.42 13.72 -3.66
C PHE A 151 -5.80 13.61 -3.03
N LEU A 152 -6.84 13.46 -3.86
CA LEU A 152 -8.20 13.18 -3.40
C LEU A 152 -8.27 11.82 -2.70
N ALA A 153 -7.70 10.77 -3.28
CA ALA A 153 -7.67 9.43 -2.67
C ALA A 153 -6.93 9.41 -1.32
N ALA A 154 -5.81 10.12 -1.20
CA ALA A 154 -5.06 10.26 0.05
C ALA A 154 -5.85 11.07 1.11
N THR A 155 -6.65 12.05 0.69
CA THR A 155 -7.55 12.77 1.60
C THR A 155 -8.70 11.87 2.07
N GLN A 156 -9.25 11.05 1.18
CA GLN A 156 -10.24 10.03 1.55
C GLN A 156 -9.65 9.03 2.55
N ASP A 157 -8.42 8.56 2.36
CA ASP A 157 -7.74 7.65 3.28
C ASP A 157 -7.70 8.20 4.72
N ILE A 158 -7.24 9.45 4.89
CA ILE A 158 -7.21 10.13 6.20
C ILE A 158 -8.61 10.10 6.85
N VAL A 159 -9.65 10.41 6.07
CA VAL A 159 -11.02 10.49 6.56
C VAL A 159 -11.56 9.11 6.93
N VAL A 160 -11.36 8.10 6.08
CA VAL A 160 -11.90 6.75 6.26
C VAL A 160 -11.20 6.02 7.41
N ASP A 161 -9.87 6.12 7.51
CA ASP A 161 -9.11 5.57 8.65
C ASP A 161 -9.61 6.14 9.97
N SER A 162 -9.89 7.44 9.98
CA SER A 162 -10.41 8.12 11.15
C SER A 162 -11.89 7.81 11.44
N TRP A 163 -12.67 7.54 10.40
CA TRP A 163 -14.09 7.18 10.54
C TRP A 163 -14.24 5.73 11.03
N ALA A 164 -13.32 4.84 10.65
CA ALA A 164 -13.31 3.46 11.11
C ALA A 164 -13.22 3.35 12.65
N LEU A 165 -12.49 4.28 13.29
CA LEU A 165 -12.37 4.36 14.75
C LEU A 165 -13.70 4.65 15.46
N THR A 166 -14.62 5.37 14.82
CA THR A 166 -15.91 5.76 15.40
C THR A 166 -17.08 4.93 14.86
N MET A 167 -16.92 4.28 13.70
CA MET A 167 -17.95 3.43 13.09
C MET A 167 -18.04 2.03 13.70
N LEU A 168 -16.90 1.46 14.10
CA LEU A 168 -16.84 0.13 14.69
C LEU A 168 -17.00 0.22 16.21
N LYS A 169 -17.60 -0.81 16.83
CA LYS A 169 -17.60 -0.92 18.29
C LYS A 169 -16.17 -0.96 18.81
N LYS A 170 -15.91 -0.41 20.01
CA LYS A 170 -14.57 -0.35 20.64
C LYS A 170 -13.79 -1.68 20.58
N ASN A 171 -14.48 -2.80 20.80
CA ASN A 171 -13.88 -4.15 20.76
C ASN A 171 -13.52 -4.63 19.34
N ASN A 172 -14.20 -4.10 18.33
CA ASN A 172 -14.07 -4.45 16.93
C ASN A 172 -13.20 -3.46 16.14
N VAL A 173 -12.71 -2.36 16.73
CA VAL A 173 -11.88 -1.35 16.06
C VAL A 173 -10.64 -1.96 15.40
N GLY A 174 -10.11 -3.06 15.93
CA GLY A 174 -9.00 -3.80 15.31
C GLY A 174 -9.32 -4.28 13.88
N HIS A 175 -10.58 -4.62 13.59
CA HIS A 175 -11.02 -5.07 12.27
C HIS A 175 -10.98 -3.96 11.20
N ALA A 176 -10.81 -2.69 11.59
CA ALA A 176 -10.57 -1.60 10.66
C ALA A 176 -9.33 -1.88 9.78
N SER A 177 -8.27 -2.44 10.37
CA SER A 177 -7.05 -2.83 9.65
C SER A 177 -7.32 -3.88 8.57
N THR A 178 -8.14 -4.89 8.87
CA THR A 178 -8.57 -5.89 7.89
C THR A 178 -9.35 -5.24 6.74
N CYS A 179 -10.31 -4.37 7.03
CA CYS A 179 -11.06 -3.65 6.00
C CYS A 179 -10.12 -2.80 5.12
N ASN A 180 -9.16 -2.11 5.74
CA ASN A 180 -8.18 -1.27 5.07
C ASN A 180 -7.34 -2.10 4.10
N THR A 181 -6.65 -3.13 4.61
CA THR A 181 -5.73 -3.93 3.80
C THR A 181 -6.45 -4.73 2.71
N THR A 182 -7.56 -5.40 3.02
CA THR A 182 -8.32 -6.16 2.03
C THR A 182 -8.99 -5.24 1.00
N GLY A 183 -9.64 -4.17 1.45
CA GLY A 183 -10.33 -3.24 0.57
C GLY A 183 -9.36 -2.58 -0.42
N GLN A 184 -8.24 -2.05 0.08
CA GLN A 184 -7.22 -1.46 -0.81
C GLN A 184 -6.66 -2.49 -1.79
N ALA A 185 -6.39 -3.74 -1.37
CA ALA A 185 -5.91 -4.79 -2.27
C ALA A 185 -6.92 -5.11 -3.40
N ILE A 186 -8.22 -5.19 -3.09
CA ILE A 186 -9.28 -5.36 -4.09
C ILE A 186 -9.29 -4.17 -5.06
N GLY A 187 -9.25 -2.95 -4.52
CA GLY A 187 -9.24 -1.73 -5.33
C GLY A 187 -8.03 -1.65 -6.28
N ILE A 188 -6.84 -1.94 -5.76
CA ILE A 188 -5.61 -1.94 -6.56
C ILE A 188 -5.71 -2.97 -7.68
N MET A 189 -6.15 -4.19 -7.40
CA MET A 189 -6.34 -5.24 -8.42
C MET A 189 -7.34 -4.81 -9.51
N LEU A 190 -8.43 -4.14 -9.13
CA LEU A 190 -9.42 -3.56 -10.06
C LEU A 190 -8.88 -2.39 -10.87
N GLY A 191 -7.91 -1.65 -10.34
CA GLY A 191 -7.28 -0.52 -11.01
C GLY A 191 -6.05 -0.88 -11.85
N SER A 192 -5.35 -1.99 -11.55
CA SER A 192 -4.10 -2.35 -12.23
C SER A 192 -4.22 -3.60 -13.11
N VAL A 193 -4.55 -4.74 -12.52
CA VAL A 193 -4.51 -6.05 -13.18
C VAL A 193 -5.62 -6.20 -14.20
N PHE A 194 -6.88 -5.94 -13.81
CA PHE A 194 -8.01 -6.15 -14.71
C PHE A 194 -8.02 -5.24 -15.93
N PRO A 195 -7.72 -3.93 -15.83
CA PRO A 195 -7.67 -3.07 -17.00
C PRO A 195 -6.61 -3.52 -18.01
N ILE A 196 -5.43 -3.97 -17.55
CA ILE A 196 -4.38 -4.48 -18.44
C ILE A 196 -4.81 -5.79 -19.11
N LEU A 197 -5.32 -6.76 -18.34
CA LEU A 197 -5.74 -8.05 -18.88
C LEU A 197 -6.91 -7.94 -19.86
N PHE A 198 -7.89 -7.09 -19.56
CA PHE A 198 -9.04 -6.89 -20.44
C PHE A 198 -8.77 -5.94 -21.60
N ALA A 199 -7.69 -5.15 -21.56
CA ALA A 199 -7.21 -4.40 -22.71
C ALA A 199 -6.40 -5.28 -23.68
N SER A 200 -5.76 -6.34 -23.20
CA SER A 200 -4.97 -7.26 -24.03
C SER A 200 -5.85 -8.08 -24.98
N GLU A 201 -5.60 -7.95 -26.27
CA GLU A 201 -6.26 -8.74 -27.32
C GLU A 201 -5.95 -10.22 -27.20
N ASP A 202 -4.68 -10.59 -27.04
CA ASP A 202 -4.22 -11.98 -26.93
C ASP A 202 -4.89 -12.70 -25.76
N PHE A 203 -4.97 -12.02 -24.60
CA PHE A 203 -5.64 -12.57 -23.43
C PHE A 203 -7.14 -12.79 -23.68
N CYS A 204 -7.81 -11.79 -24.25
CA CYS A 204 -9.25 -11.85 -24.51
C CYS A 204 -9.60 -12.93 -25.55
N ASN A 205 -8.83 -13.01 -26.64
CA ASN A 205 -9.06 -13.99 -27.71
C ASN A 205 -8.71 -15.42 -27.27
N LYS A 206 -7.79 -15.60 -26.31
CA LYS A 206 -7.40 -16.91 -25.79
C LYS A 206 -8.32 -17.46 -24.69
N TYR A 207 -8.78 -16.60 -23.78
CA TYR A 207 -9.48 -17.04 -22.56
C TYR A 207 -10.94 -16.58 -22.46
N LEU A 208 -11.36 -15.53 -23.17
CA LEU A 208 -12.68 -14.90 -22.98
C LEU A 208 -13.60 -14.94 -24.20
N ARG A 209 -13.05 -15.05 -25.42
CA ARG A 209 -13.81 -15.02 -26.68
C ARG A 209 -13.73 -16.35 -27.41
N ASP A 210 -14.86 -16.78 -27.96
CA ASP A 210 -14.93 -17.96 -28.84
C ASP A 210 -14.48 -17.64 -30.27
N THR A 211 -14.56 -16.37 -30.69
CA THR A 211 -14.12 -15.89 -32.02
C THR A 211 -13.09 -14.77 -31.88
N PRO A 212 -11.93 -14.86 -32.54
CA PRO A 212 -10.89 -13.84 -32.44
C PRO A 212 -11.34 -12.54 -33.10
N THR A 213 -11.30 -11.45 -32.35
CA THR A 213 -11.61 -10.10 -32.82
C THR A 213 -10.51 -9.13 -32.38
N SER A 214 -10.31 -8.07 -33.18
CA SER A 214 -9.30 -7.06 -32.90
C SER A 214 -9.70 -6.14 -31.74
N GLY A 215 -8.76 -5.88 -30.83
CA GLY A 215 -8.94 -5.01 -29.66
C GLY A 215 -9.44 -5.72 -28.38
N GLY A 216 -9.08 -5.16 -27.21
CA GLY A 216 -9.47 -5.66 -25.89
C GLY A 216 -10.97 -5.63 -25.61
N LEU A 217 -11.41 -6.38 -24.58
CA LEU A 217 -12.80 -6.39 -24.11
C LEU A 217 -13.21 -5.04 -23.49
N VAL A 218 -12.28 -4.37 -22.79
CA VAL A 218 -12.55 -3.12 -22.08
C VAL A 218 -11.41 -2.14 -22.32
N THR A 219 -11.74 -0.92 -22.77
CA THR A 219 -10.79 0.17 -22.94
C THR A 219 -10.59 0.94 -21.63
N MET A 220 -9.42 1.57 -21.44
CA MET A 220 -9.14 2.42 -20.27
C MET A 220 -10.19 3.53 -20.10
N LYS A 221 -10.68 4.07 -21.20
CA LYS A 221 -11.83 4.99 -21.25
C LYS A 221 -13.07 4.44 -20.57
N SER A 222 -13.46 3.21 -20.92
CA SER A 222 -14.63 2.55 -20.34
C SER A 222 -14.45 2.30 -18.85
N VAL A 223 -13.26 1.84 -18.43
CA VAL A 223 -12.93 1.64 -17.01
C VAL A 223 -13.09 2.93 -16.22
N LEU A 224 -12.47 4.02 -16.69
CA LEU A 224 -12.54 5.34 -16.03
C LEU A 224 -13.97 5.87 -15.97
N TYR A 225 -14.74 5.71 -17.05
CA TYR A 225 -16.13 6.16 -17.12
C TYR A 225 -17.03 5.42 -16.10
N VAL A 226 -16.96 4.09 -16.10
CA VAL A 226 -17.76 3.24 -15.19
C VAL A 226 -17.41 3.53 -13.74
N TRP A 227 -16.11 3.61 -13.42
CA TRP A 227 -15.70 3.94 -12.06
C TRP A 227 -16.09 5.36 -11.66
N GLY A 228 -15.97 6.36 -12.55
CA GLY A 228 -16.48 7.71 -12.30
C GLY A 228 -17.95 7.72 -11.88
N LEU A 229 -18.80 6.94 -12.56
CA LEU A 229 -20.20 6.77 -12.20
C LEU A 229 -20.39 6.03 -10.86
N ILE A 230 -19.62 4.96 -10.61
CA ILE A 230 -19.65 4.23 -9.33
C ILE A 230 -19.29 5.17 -8.17
N PHE A 231 -18.26 6.01 -8.33
CA PHE A 231 -17.89 6.99 -7.32
C PHE A 231 -19.04 7.93 -6.99
N ILE A 232 -19.67 8.52 -8.00
CA ILE A 232 -20.82 9.42 -7.81
C ILE A 232 -21.99 8.68 -7.14
N CYS A 233 -22.34 7.48 -7.62
CA CYS A 233 -23.45 6.69 -7.11
C CYS A 233 -23.25 6.22 -5.66
N VAL A 234 -22.07 5.70 -5.32
CA VAL A 234 -21.77 5.29 -3.95
C VAL A 234 -21.76 6.52 -3.03
N THR A 235 -21.23 7.65 -3.50
CA THR A 235 -21.21 8.90 -2.72
C THR A 235 -22.62 9.42 -2.44
N THR A 236 -23.54 9.40 -3.42
CA THR A 236 -24.93 9.81 -3.21
C THR A 236 -25.62 8.89 -2.20
N LEU A 237 -25.41 7.57 -2.29
CA LEU A 237 -25.96 6.60 -1.34
C LEU A 237 -25.45 6.85 0.08
N ILE A 238 -24.14 7.10 0.26
CA ILE A 238 -23.56 7.41 1.57
C ILE A 238 -24.07 8.76 2.08
N ALA A 239 -24.21 9.75 1.21
CA ALA A 239 -24.73 11.07 1.56
C ALA A 239 -26.16 10.97 2.14
N ILE A 240 -27.02 10.15 1.52
CA ILE A 240 -28.43 10.00 1.91
C ILE A 240 -28.61 9.05 3.10
N PHE A 241 -28.08 7.83 3.03
CA PHE A 241 -28.43 6.75 3.96
C PHE A 241 -27.58 6.72 5.24
N LYS A 242 -26.30 7.10 5.16
CA LYS A 242 -25.40 6.99 6.31
C LYS A 242 -25.44 8.27 7.14
N LYS A 243 -26.09 8.27 8.29
CA LYS A 243 -25.98 9.39 9.25
C LYS A 243 -24.72 9.24 10.10
N GLU A 244 -24.03 10.35 10.34
CA GLU A 244 -22.93 10.42 11.30
C GLU A 244 -23.55 10.73 12.68
N ASN A 245 -23.14 9.99 13.72
CA ASN A 245 -23.63 10.24 15.07
C ASN A 245 -23.16 11.63 15.52
N ASP A 246 -24.05 12.38 16.15
CA ASP A 246 -23.80 13.76 16.54
C ASP A 246 -22.77 13.79 17.68
N CYS A 247 -21.52 14.16 17.39
CA CYS A 247 -20.42 14.20 18.38
C CYS A 247 -20.67 15.18 19.54
N ARG A 248 -21.77 15.94 19.54
CA ARG A 248 -22.14 16.91 20.58
C ARG A 248 -22.30 16.31 21.98
N LEU A 249 -22.60 15.01 22.08
CA LEU A 249 -23.05 14.39 23.34
C LEU A 249 -22.00 13.56 24.08
N GLU A 250 -20.91 13.11 23.42
CA GLU A 250 -19.98 12.16 24.06
C GLU A 250 -18.70 12.79 24.62
N PHE A 251 -18.29 13.97 24.15
CA PHE A 251 -17.08 14.62 24.63
C PHE A 251 -17.19 16.14 24.58
N GLU A 252 -16.75 16.79 25.65
CA GLU A 252 -16.59 18.24 25.81
C GLU A 252 -15.69 18.80 24.68
N HIS A 253 -16.28 19.06 23.51
CA HIS A 253 -15.54 19.35 22.28
C HIS A 253 -15.05 20.79 22.28
N VAL A 254 -13.80 20.99 22.70
CA VAL A 254 -13.06 22.21 22.36
C VAL A 254 -12.79 22.20 20.86
N LYS A 255 -13.41 23.11 20.11
CA LYS A 255 -13.09 23.32 18.69
C LYS A 255 -11.70 23.93 18.61
N LEU A 256 -10.70 23.12 18.31
CA LEU A 256 -9.33 23.59 18.16
C LEU A 256 -9.16 24.31 16.82
N ASN A 257 -8.38 25.40 16.84
CA ASN A 257 -7.94 26.09 15.63
C ASN A 257 -6.95 25.21 14.84
N VAL A 258 -6.80 25.47 13.54
CA VAL A 258 -5.86 24.74 12.66
C VAL A 258 -4.45 24.71 13.26
N THR A 259 -3.94 25.85 13.71
CA THR A 259 -2.62 25.96 14.36
C THR A 259 -2.51 25.12 15.62
N GLN A 260 -3.60 25.00 16.39
CA GLN A 260 -3.61 24.18 17.60
C GLN A 260 -3.58 22.68 17.27
N ASN A 261 -4.20 22.24 16.18
CA ASN A 261 -4.09 20.85 15.72
C ASN A 261 -2.67 20.49 15.25
N TYR A 262 -1.98 21.41 14.57
CA TYR A 262 -0.56 21.20 14.25
C TYR A 262 0.31 21.19 15.53
N SER A 263 0.02 22.04 16.51
CA SER A 263 0.69 21.98 17.82
C SER A 263 0.46 20.65 18.51
N LEU A 264 -0.76 20.09 18.41
CA LEU A 264 -1.11 18.81 19.01
C LEU A 264 -0.34 17.64 18.36
N LEU A 265 -0.13 17.67 17.04
CA LEU A 265 0.78 16.71 16.38
C LEU A 265 2.20 16.80 16.96
N CYS A 266 2.72 18.02 17.16
CA CYS A 266 4.02 18.24 17.79
C CYS A 266 4.04 17.76 19.26
N ASP A 267 2.93 17.82 19.97
CA ASP A 267 2.84 17.33 21.35
C ASP A 267 2.72 15.81 21.42
N ILE A 268 2.00 15.15 20.49
CA ILE A 268 1.99 13.69 20.33
C ILE A 268 3.42 13.17 20.12
N LEU A 269 4.20 13.86 19.28
CA LEU A 269 5.62 13.54 19.04
C LEU A 269 6.51 13.69 20.28
N LYS A 270 6.09 14.45 21.30
CA LYS A 270 6.82 14.60 22.56
C LYS A 270 6.54 13.48 23.55
N LEU A 271 5.48 12.69 23.36
CA LEU A 271 5.15 11.60 24.27
C LEU A 271 6.26 10.51 24.22
N PRO A 272 6.82 10.10 25.37
CA PRO A 272 7.95 9.18 25.41
C PRO A 272 7.61 7.82 24.79
N SER A 273 6.40 7.31 25.05
CA SER A 273 5.92 6.04 24.48
C SER A 273 5.83 6.08 22.95
N ILE A 274 5.44 7.23 22.37
CA ILE A 274 5.32 7.40 20.93
C ILE A 274 6.69 7.53 20.26
N ARG A 275 7.66 8.15 20.93
CA ARG A 275 9.04 8.19 20.44
C ARG A 275 9.67 6.81 20.36
N ILE A 276 9.48 5.99 21.40
CA ILE A 276 9.98 4.60 21.42
C ILE A 276 9.30 3.79 20.31
N LEU A 277 7.98 3.91 20.17
CA LEU A 277 7.24 3.25 19.09
C LEU A 277 7.73 3.72 17.72
N ALA A 278 7.95 5.02 17.52
CA ALA A 278 8.41 5.55 16.24
C ALA A 278 9.80 5.03 15.86
N VAL A 279 10.74 4.97 16.81
CA VAL A 279 12.07 4.38 16.58
C VAL A 279 11.95 2.88 16.25
N ALA A 280 11.09 2.14 16.96
CA ALA A 280 10.85 0.74 16.66
C ALA A 280 10.28 0.55 15.24
N LEU A 281 9.29 1.35 14.84
CA LEU A 281 8.69 1.29 13.50
C LEU A 281 9.69 1.67 12.39
N LEU A 282 10.57 2.65 12.65
CA LEU A 282 11.61 3.05 11.71
C LEU A 282 12.68 1.98 11.50
N THR A 283 12.94 1.14 12.51
CA THR A 283 13.99 0.12 12.47
C THR A 283 13.49 -1.29 12.20
N ALA A 284 12.19 -1.56 12.38
CA ALA A 284 11.61 -2.91 12.27
C ALA A 284 11.83 -3.58 10.90
N LYS A 285 11.98 -2.80 9.82
CA LYS A 285 12.12 -3.31 8.45
C LYS A 285 13.55 -3.56 8.00
N VAL A 286 14.55 -3.18 8.80
CA VAL A 286 15.98 -3.35 8.45
C VAL A 286 16.32 -4.81 8.15
N GLY A 287 15.87 -5.75 8.99
CA GLY A 287 16.32 -7.15 8.93
C GLY A 287 15.79 -7.97 7.75
N PHE A 288 14.81 -7.47 7.01
CA PHE A 288 14.27 -8.14 5.82
C PHE A 288 14.18 -7.21 4.60
N SER A 289 14.79 -6.02 4.68
CA SER A 289 14.86 -5.06 3.57
C SER A 289 15.55 -5.65 2.33
N VAL A 290 16.62 -6.42 2.55
CA VAL A 290 17.35 -7.11 1.47
C VAL A 290 16.44 -8.10 0.76
N THR A 291 15.69 -8.92 1.51
CA THR A 291 14.73 -9.87 0.95
C THR A 291 13.61 -9.18 0.17
N ASP A 292 13.05 -8.10 0.74
CA ASP A 292 11.91 -7.40 0.14
C ASP A 292 12.30 -6.61 -1.14
N THR A 293 13.56 -6.19 -1.30
CA THR A 293 13.96 -5.30 -2.40
C THR A 293 15.06 -5.83 -3.32
N VAL A 294 16.09 -6.46 -2.77
CA VAL A 294 17.28 -6.88 -3.52
C VAL A 294 17.04 -8.22 -4.20
N THR A 295 16.34 -9.14 -3.54
CA THR A 295 16.10 -10.49 -4.06
C THR A 295 15.41 -10.48 -5.43
N TYR A 296 14.45 -9.59 -5.65
CA TYR A 296 13.82 -9.44 -6.97
C TYR A 296 14.85 -9.11 -8.07
N LEU A 297 15.77 -8.17 -7.79
CA LEU A 297 16.79 -7.74 -8.73
C LEU A 297 17.79 -8.86 -9.00
N GLU A 298 18.24 -9.57 -7.96
CA GLU A 298 19.17 -10.71 -8.10
C GLU A 298 18.56 -11.87 -8.90
N LEU A 299 17.25 -12.14 -8.73
CA LEU A 299 16.56 -13.17 -9.51
C LEU A 299 16.54 -12.82 -11.01
N VAL A 300 16.28 -11.55 -11.32
CA VAL A 300 16.31 -11.05 -12.70
C VAL A 300 17.72 -11.08 -13.27
N ASP A 301 18.73 -10.65 -12.50
CA ASP A 301 20.14 -10.69 -12.90
C ASP A 301 20.63 -12.14 -13.11
N ALA A 302 20.09 -13.10 -12.37
CA ALA A 302 20.39 -14.52 -12.53
C ALA A 302 19.73 -15.17 -13.77
N GLY A 303 18.85 -14.45 -14.48
CA GLY A 303 18.24 -14.91 -15.73
C GLY A 303 16.76 -15.28 -15.65
N VAL A 304 16.09 -15.06 -14.51
CA VAL A 304 14.64 -15.23 -14.41
C VAL A 304 13.95 -14.10 -15.19
N SER A 305 13.00 -14.46 -16.07
CA SER A 305 12.27 -13.46 -16.85
C SER A 305 11.49 -12.51 -15.94
N LYS A 306 11.57 -11.21 -16.24
CA LYS A 306 10.78 -10.16 -15.56
C LYS A 306 9.28 -10.40 -15.71
N ASP A 307 8.87 -10.97 -16.85
CA ASP A 307 7.47 -11.24 -17.16
C ASP A 307 6.93 -12.35 -16.25
N ASP A 308 7.70 -13.42 -16.03
CA ASP A 308 7.31 -14.52 -15.14
C ASP A 308 7.11 -14.03 -13.70
N ILE A 309 8.02 -13.18 -13.21
CA ILE A 309 7.89 -12.63 -11.85
C ILE A 309 6.68 -11.69 -11.76
N THR A 310 6.41 -10.91 -12.80
CA THR A 310 5.23 -10.04 -12.87
C THR A 310 3.94 -10.86 -12.83
N VAL A 311 3.88 -12.00 -13.52
CA VAL A 311 2.75 -12.94 -13.48
C VAL A 311 2.58 -13.53 -12.08
N ILE A 312 3.68 -13.96 -11.43
CA ILE A 312 3.64 -14.49 -10.06
C ILE A 312 3.09 -13.43 -9.09
N ASN A 313 3.62 -12.21 -9.12
CA ASN A 313 3.17 -11.10 -8.27
C ASN A 313 1.71 -10.71 -8.52
N THR A 314 1.26 -10.80 -9.77
CA THR A 314 -0.15 -10.60 -10.13
C THR A 314 -1.04 -11.66 -9.48
N GLY A 315 -0.63 -12.93 -9.50
CA GLY A 315 -1.33 -14.02 -8.81
C GLY A 315 -1.40 -13.83 -7.30
N MET A 316 -0.39 -13.20 -6.69
CA MET A 316 -0.35 -12.95 -5.25
C MET A 316 -1.43 -11.98 -4.75
N PHE A 317 -2.10 -11.20 -5.60
CA PHE A 317 -3.23 -10.36 -5.16
C PHE A 317 -4.35 -11.16 -4.48
N VAL A 318 -4.57 -12.42 -4.89
CA VAL A 318 -5.53 -13.31 -4.23
C VAL A 318 -5.17 -13.52 -2.76
N VAL A 319 -3.88 -13.70 -2.48
CA VAL A 319 -3.32 -13.83 -1.12
C VAL A 319 -3.53 -12.53 -0.34
N LYS A 320 -3.24 -11.39 -0.97
CA LYS A 320 -3.39 -10.04 -0.38
C LYS A 320 -4.82 -9.75 0.07
N ILE A 321 -5.81 -10.32 -0.62
CA ILE A 321 -7.24 -10.17 -0.31
C ILE A 321 -7.68 -11.17 0.77
N ILE A 322 -7.33 -12.45 0.64
CA ILE A 322 -7.84 -13.54 1.50
C ILE A 322 -7.17 -13.55 2.88
N ILE A 323 -5.85 -13.35 2.95
CA ILE A 323 -5.09 -13.53 4.19
C ILE A 323 -5.52 -12.57 5.31
N PRO A 324 -5.73 -11.26 5.07
CA PRO A 324 -6.20 -10.37 6.12
C PRO A 324 -7.59 -10.76 6.65
N LEU A 325 -8.47 -11.32 5.82
CA LEU A 325 -9.81 -11.78 6.23
C LEU A 325 -9.73 -13.01 7.14
N VAL A 326 -8.90 -13.98 6.78
CA VAL A 326 -8.71 -15.21 7.58
C VAL A 326 -8.02 -14.91 8.91
N THR A 327 -7.03 -14.01 8.88
CA THR A 327 -6.20 -13.68 10.04
C THR A 327 -6.83 -12.62 10.94
N ALA A 328 -7.91 -11.96 10.48
CA ALA A 328 -8.64 -10.90 11.19
C ALA A 328 -8.97 -11.26 12.64
N LYS A 329 -9.41 -12.50 12.90
CA LYS A 329 -9.77 -12.96 14.24
C LYS A 329 -8.60 -12.93 15.22
N TYR A 330 -7.39 -13.19 14.72
CA TYR A 330 -6.17 -13.21 15.51
C TYR A 330 -5.58 -11.81 15.63
N THR A 331 -5.39 -11.11 14.49
CA THR A 331 -4.80 -9.78 14.44
C THR A 331 -5.64 -8.73 15.15
N SER A 332 -6.98 -8.84 15.08
CA SER A 332 -7.92 -7.99 15.82
C SER A 332 -8.21 -8.49 17.24
N GLY A 333 -7.49 -9.51 17.73
CA GLY A 333 -7.59 -10.02 19.10
C GLY A 333 -6.99 -9.05 20.14
N PRO A 334 -6.99 -9.37 21.45
CA PRO A 334 -6.63 -8.43 22.52
C PRO A 334 -5.16 -7.95 22.49
N LYS A 335 -4.24 -8.67 21.84
CA LYS A 335 -2.79 -8.38 21.86
C LYS A 335 -2.18 -8.28 20.44
N PRO A 336 -2.55 -7.30 19.60
CA PRO A 336 -2.04 -7.17 18.22
C PRO A 336 -0.52 -6.99 18.17
N MET A 337 0.07 -6.24 19.11
CA MET A 337 1.51 -6.01 19.17
C MET A 337 2.31 -7.31 19.38
N SER A 338 1.78 -8.28 20.13
CA SER A 338 2.45 -9.58 20.30
C SER A 338 2.50 -10.38 19.00
N ILE A 339 1.43 -10.29 18.18
CA ILE A 339 1.37 -10.93 16.87
C ILE A 339 2.37 -10.26 15.92
N TYR A 340 2.45 -8.94 15.95
CA TYR A 340 3.43 -8.18 15.17
C TYR A 340 4.87 -8.61 15.49
N LEU A 341 5.25 -8.64 16.77
CA LEU A 341 6.60 -9.04 17.20
C LEU A 341 6.92 -10.50 16.84
N ASN A 342 5.97 -11.42 17.05
CA ASN A 342 6.15 -12.82 16.67
C ASN A 342 6.28 -12.98 15.15
N SER A 343 5.52 -12.21 14.36
CA SER A 343 5.59 -12.24 12.90
C SER A 343 6.92 -11.71 12.38
N ILE A 344 7.52 -10.71 13.04
CA ILE A 344 8.89 -10.25 12.72
C ILE A 344 9.88 -11.40 12.91
N ALA A 345 9.83 -12.09 14.06
CA ALA A 345 10.73 -13.22 14.31
C ALA A 345 10.56 -14.34 13.28
N MET A 346 9.32 -14.68 12.93
CA MET A 346 9.02 -15.67 11.88
C MET A 346 9.54 -15.23 10.51
N LYS A 347 9.34 -13.95 10.13
CA LYS A 347 9.82 -13.41 8.86
C LYS A 347 11.34 -13.37 8.77
N LEU A 348 12.04 -13.06 9.86
CA LEU A 348 13.51 -13.10 9.92
C LEU A 348 14.07 -14.53 9.76
N ILE A 349 13.35 -15.55 10.23
CA ILE A 349 13.75 -16.94 9.99
C ILE A 349 13.46 -17.32 8.54
N TRP A 350 12.32 -16.87 7.99
CA TRP A 350 11.93 -17.14 6.61
C TRP A 350 12.85 -16.47 5.59
N SER A 351 13.41 -15.29 5.89
CA SER A 351 14.36 -14.61 5.00
C SER A 351 15.62 -15.42 4.72
N LEU A 352 16.01 -16.34 5.62
CA LEU A 352 17.11 -17.28 5.37
C LEU A 352 16.83 -18.22 4.20
N THR A 353 15.58 -18.64 4.00
CA THR A 353 15.22 -19.50 2.87
C THR A 353 15.33 -18.78 1.52
N PHE A 354 15.10 -17.46 1.48
CA PHE A 354 15.33 -16.67 0.27
C PHE A 354 16.81 -16.55 -0.06
N ILE A 355 17.67 -16.41 0.94
CA ILE A 355 19.11 -16.33 0.72
C ILE A 355 19.61 -17.65 0.13
N LEU A 356 19.11 -18.79 0.64
CA LEU A 356 19.40 -20.10 0.05
C LEU A 356 18.89 -20.19 -1.39
N LEU A 357 17.66 -19.73 -1.66
CA LEU A 357 17.10 -19.74 -3.02
C LEU A 357 18.01 -18.98 -3.99
N VAL A 358 18.32 -17.71 -3.70
CA VAL A 358 19.17 -16.85 -4.54
C VAL A 358 20.56 -17.44 -4.74
N TYR A 359 21.13 -18.06 -3.70
CA TYR A 359 22.43 -18.73 -3.78
C TYR A 359 22.41 -19.93 -4.75
N PHE A 360 21.35 -20.74 -4.74
CA PHE A 360 21.23 -21.91 -5.62
C PHE A 360 20.70 -21.59 -7.01
N THR A 361 20.02 -20.44 -7.21
CA THR A 361 19.49 -20.00 -8.51
C THR A 361 20.49 -20.12 -9.67
N PRO A 362 21.73 -19.56 -9.60
CA PRO A 362 22.68 -19.64 -10.72
C PRO A 362 23.17 -21.06 -11.01
N MET A 363 23.08 -21.98 -10.06
CA MET A 363 23.43 -23.40 -10.27
C MET A 363 22.29 -24.19 -10.95
N LEU A 364 21.05 -23.73 -10.80
CA LEU A 364 19.85 -24.39 -11.28
C LEU A 364 19.40 -23.90 -12.66
N ILE A 365 19.90 -22.74 -13.09
CA ILE A 365 19.61 -22.16 -14.41
C ILE A 365 20.70 -22.63 -15.37
N ASN A 366 20.35 -23.52 -16.30
CA ASN A 366 21.24 -23.92 -17.39
C ASN A 366 21.12 -22.91 -18.54
N ASN A 367 22.24 -22.26 -18.86
CA ASN A 367 22.36 -21.35 -20.00
C ASN A 367 23.02 -22.09 -21.17
N ASP A 368 22.26 -22.93 -21.86
CA ASP A 368 22.72 -23.53 -23.12
C ASP A 368 22.33 -22.60 -24.28
N ASP A 369 23.31 -22.16 -25.08
CA ASP A 369 23.14 -21.45 -26.36
C ASP A 369 22.14 -20.26 -26.38
N GLY A 370 22.17 -19.43 -25.33
CA GLY A 370 21.38 -18.19 -25.28
C GLY A 370 19.89 -18.37 -24.99
N ASN A 371 19.43 -19.60 -24.73
CA ASN A 371 18.07 -19.89 -24.30
C ASN A 371 18.09 -20.30 -22.82
N THR A 372 17.70 -19.40 -21.92
CA THR A 372 17.62 -19.65 -20.47
C THR A 372 16.52 -20.66 -20.17
N ASN A 373 16.86 -21.95 -20.06
CA ASN A 373 15.87 -22.97 -19.77
C ASN A 373 15.76 -23.17 -18.26
N ILE A 374 14.78 -22.50 -17.65
CA ILE A 374 14.50 -22.60 -16.22
C ILE A 374 13.55 -23.77 -15.97
N PRO A 375 13.95 -24.77 -15.18
CA PRO A 375 13.11 -25.94 -14.96
C PRO A 375 11.86 -25.61 -14.16
N MET A 376 10.72 -26.24 -14.49
CA MET A 376 9.43 -25.98 -13.85
C MET A 376 9.43 -26.15 -12.32
N TYR A 377 10.25 -27.06 -11.78
CA TYR A 377 10.36 -27.23 -10.33
C TYR A 377 10.88 -25.98 -9.63
N TYR A 378 11.74 -25.19 -10.28
CA TYR A 378 12.28 -23.96 -9.73
C TYR A 378 11.17 -22.93 -9.54
N TYR A 379 10.30 -22.75 -10.54
CA TYR A 379 9.15 -21.85 -10.43
C TYR A 379 8.18 -22.29 -9.32
N VAL A 380 7.93 -23.59 -9.15
CA VAL A 380 7.08 -24.10 -8.06
C VAL A 380 7.68 -23.73 -6.70
N VAL A 381 9.00 -23.92 -6.51
CA VAL A 381 9.69 -23.56 -5.28
C VAL A 381 9.68 -22.04 -5.05
N LEU A 382 9.97 -21.26 -6.09
CA LEU A 382 9.94 -19.79 -6.05
C LEU A 382 8.55 -19.27 -5.65
N ILE A 383 7.49 -19.78 -6.27
CA ILE A 383 6.10 -19.41 -5.95
C ILE A 383 5.77 -19.74 -4.50
N LEU A 384 6.15 -20.92 -4.01
CA LEU A 384 5.89 -21.32 -2.62
C LEU A 384 6.63 -20.39 -1.63
N ILE A 385 7.89 -20.07 -1.91
CA ILE A 385 8.69 -19.19 -1.06
C ILE A 385 8.10 -17.78 -1.01
N LEU A 386 7.76 -17.22 -2.17
CA LEU A 386 7.10 -15.90 -2.29
C LEU A 386 5.72 -15.90 -1.63
N PHE A 387 4.95 -16.98 -1.76
CA PHE A 387 3.62 -17.10 -1.17
C PHE A 387 3.66 -17.03 0.36
N VAL A 388 4.57 -17.78 1.00
CA VAL A 388 4.73 -17.75 2.46
C VAL A 388 5.24 -16.39 2.93
N ASP A 389 6.15 -15.75 2.17
CA ASP A 389 6.63 -14.41 2.49
C ASP A 389 5.51 -13.37 2.49
N GLU A 390 4.67 -13.40 1.46
CA GLU A 390 3.53 -12.51 1.34
C GLU A 390 2.55 -12.75 2.51
N ILE A 391 2.29 -13.99 2.90
CA ILE A 391 1.46 -14.28 4.10
C ILE A 391 2.04 -13.63 5.35
N LEU A 392 3.32 -13.85 5.64
CA LEU A 392 3.98 -13.31 6.84
C LEU A 392 3.99 -11.78 6.82
N SER A 393 4.28 -11.19 5.66
CA SER A 393 4.27 -9.74 5.44
C SER A 393 2.90 -9.12 5.71
N TYR A 394 1.82 -9.75 5.23
CA TYR A 394 0.46 -9.26 5.44
C TYR A 394 -0.03 -9.46 6.87
N ILE A 395 0.31 -10.56 7.54
CA ILE A 395 -0.01 -10.74 8.97
C ILE A 395 0.66 -9.64 9.80
N MET A 396 1.94 -9.38 9.54
CA MET A 396 2.70 -8.32 10.20
C MET A 396 2.07 -6.95 9.93
N PHE A 397 1.73 -6.64 8.68
CA PHE A 397 1.13 -5.35 8.30
C PHE A 397 -0.25 -5.12 8.91
N VAL A 398 -1.13 -6.13 8.89
CA VAL A 398 -2.46 -6.03 9.50
C VAL A 398 -2.37 -5.90 11.03
N ALA A 399 -1.44 -6.61 11.67
CA ALA A 399 -1.25 -6.53 13.12
C ALA A 399 -0.79 -5.14 13.59
N VAL A 400 0.12 -4.49 12.87
CA VAL A 400 0.58 -3.13 13.22
C VAL A 400 -0.52 -2.08 12.98
N LEU A 401 -1.28 -2.19 11.89
CA LEU A 401 -2.43 -1.32 11.64
C LEU A 401 -3.53 -1.51 12.69
N ALA A 402 -3.82 -2.76 13.10
CA ALA A 402 -4.78 -3.05 14.17
C ALA A 402 -4.34 -2.42 15.49
N PHE A 403 -3.03 -2.42 15.77
CA PHE A 403 -2.47 -1.73 16.92
C PHE A 403 -2.65 -0.21 16.80
N PHE A 404 -2.37 0.39 15.65
CA PHE A 404 -2.57 1.84 15.41
C PHE A 404 -4.02 2.26 15.62
N SER A 405 -4.98 1.49 15.11
CA SER A 405 -6.40 1.80 15.29
C SER A 405 -6.82 1.75 16.77
N ARG A 406 -6.15 0.96 17.61
CA ARG A 406 -6.47 0.87 19.04
C ARG A 406 -5.86 1.97 19.91
N ILE A 407 -4.64 2.40 19.59
CA ILE A 407 -3.95 3.43 20.38
C ILE A 407 -4.35 4.85 19.98
N SER A 408 -4.92 5.01 18.78
CA SER A 408 -5.31 6.31 18.25
C SER A 408 -6.57 6.84 18.92
N ASP A 409 -6.52 8.07 19.39
CA ASP A 409 -7.70 8.76 19.91
C ASP A 409 -8.67 9.08 18.75
N PRO A 410 -9.94 8.63 18.80
CA PRO A 410 -10.93 8.96 17.77
C PRO A 410 -11.14 10.47 17.53
N ARG A 411 -10.79 11.33 18.51
CA ARG A 411 -10.84 12.79 18.38
C ARG A 411 -9.82 13.31 17.36
N PHE A 412 -8.63 12.72 17.27
CA PHE A 412 -7.57 13.13 16.34
C PHE A 412 -7.12 11.97 15.45
N GLY A 413 -8.02 11.01 15.23
CA GLY A 413 -7.66 9.74 14.62
C GLY A 413 -7.04 9.86 13.24
N GLY A 414 -7.40 10.90 12.48
CA GLY A 414 -6.93 11.07 11.10
C GLY A 414 -5.46 11.42 11.12
N THR A 415 -5.13 12.44 11.90
CA THR A 415 -3.76 12.88 12.18
C THR A 415 -2.94 11.76 12.82
N TYR A 416 -3.47 11.09 13.85
CA TYR A 416 -2.75 10.09 14.64
C TYR A 416 -2.43 8.82 13.82
N ILE A 417 -3.43 8.24 13.14
CA ILE A 417 -3.22 7.07 12.28
C ILE A 417 -2.30 7.42 11.13
N THR A 418 -2.53 8.57 10.48
CA THR A 418 -1.69 9.02 9.35
C THR A 418 -0.24 9.15 9.77
N PHE A 419 0.02 9.76 10.93
CA PHE A 419 1.37 9.88 11.47
C PHE A 419 2.05 8.51 11.63
N LEU A 420 1.40 7.56 12.28
CA LEU A 420 1.96 6.22 12.50
C LEU A 420 2.19 5.47 11.18
N ASN A 421 1.26 5.59 10.23
CA ASN A 421 1.40 5.05 8.88
C ASN A 421 2.59 5.66 8.16
N THR A 422 2.77 6.98 8.23
CA THR A 422 3.91 7.69 7.62
C THR A 422 5.24 7.24 8.23
N VAL A 423 5.33 7.11 9.56
CA VAL A 423 6.55 6.62 10.22
C VAL A 423 6.88 5.19 9.77
N THR A 424 5.87 4.32 9.67
CA THR A 424 6.04 2.94 9.20
C THR A 424 6.51 2.88 7.75
N ASN A 425 5.91 3.68 6.86
CA ASN A 425 6.28 3.75 5.45
C ASN A 425 7.69 4.32 5.25
N LEU A 426 8.05 5.35 6.04
CA LEU A 426 9.41 5.89 6.05
C LEU A 426 10.41 4.80 6.45
N GLY A 427 10.07 4.04 7.51
CA GLY A 427 10.82 2.89 7.98
C GLY A 427 11.13 1.86 6.90
N ALA A 428 10.20 1.62 5.97
CA ALA A 428 10.43 0.73 4.83
C ALA A 428 11.28 1.38 3.73
N THR A 429 11.02 2.64 3.39
CA THR A 429 11.66 3.31 2.23
C THR A 429 13.15 3.56 2.47
N TRP A 430 13.54 4.09 3.65
CA TRP A 430 14.96 4.35 3.90
C TRP A 430 15.76 3.05 3.97
N THR A 431 15.19 1.97 4.55
CA THR A 431 15.88 0.68 4.63
C THR A 431 16.09 0.08 3.24
N SER A 432 15.12 0.22 2.34
CA SER A 432 15.25 -0.23 0.95
C SER A 432 16.35 0.51 0.21
N THR A 433 16.40 1.84 0.35
CA THR A 433 17.45 2.65 -0.28
C THR A 433 18.84 2.30 0.24
N VAL A 434 18.98 2.12 1.56
CA VAL A 434 20.26 1.72 2.17
C VAL A 434 20.66 0.31 1.72
N ALA A 435 19.72 -0.64 1.68
CA ALA A 435 19.99 -2.00 1.22
C ALA A 435 20.50 -2.01 -0.22
N LEU A 436 19.82 -1.31 -1.14
CA LEU A 436 20.25 -1.20 -2.54
C LEU A 436 21.64 -0.54 -2.68
N GLY A 437 21.89 0.55 -1.96
CA GLY A 437 23.19 1.24 -2.00
C GLY A 437 24.35 0.43 -1.40
N ALA A 438 24.05 -0.47 -0.46
CA ALA A 438 25.07 -1.33 0.18
C ALA A 438 25.49 -2.52 -0.70
N ILE A 439 24.70 -2.92 -1.71
CA ILE A 439 25.00 -4.08 -2.57
C ILE A 439 26.37 -3.92 -3.23
N ASP A 440 26.64 -2.79 -3.87
CA ASP A 440 27.90 -2.57 -4.60
C ASP A 440 29.12 -2.57 -3.67
N LEU A 441 28.95 -2.15 -2.41
CA LEU A 441 30.01 -2.12 -1.41
C LEU A 441 30.31 -3.51 -0.84
N LEU A 442 29.28 -4.35 -0.71
CA LEU A 442 29.38 -5.68 -0.08
C LEU A 442 29.59 -6.81 -1.10
N THR A 443 29.36 -6.56 -2.39
CA THR A 443 29.54 -7.56 -3.45
C THR A 443 31.00 -7.65 -3.88
N PHE A 444 31.65 -8.79 -3.59
CA PHE A 444 32.98 -9.07 -4.11
C PHE A 444 32.93 -9.59 -5.55
N LYS A 445 33.48 -8.82 -6.49
CA LYS A 445 33.66 -9.24 -7.89
C LYS A 445 35.05 -9.83 -8.06
N LYS A 446 35.15 -11.13 -8.35
CA LYS A 446 36.42 -11.81 -8.66
C LYS A 446 36.48 -12.09 -10.16
N CYS A 447 37.37 -11.41 -10.88
CA CYS A 447 37.65 -11.74 -12.28
C CYS A 447 38.54 -12.99 -12.33
N SER A 448 38.15 -13.99 -13.13
CA SER A 448 38.98 -15.15 -13.45
C SER A 448 39.76 -14.88 -14.74
N PHE A 449 41.09 -15.06 -14.70
CA PHE A 449 41.98 -15.00 -15.87
C PHE A 449 42.31 -16.42 -16.37
N ASP A 450 41.30 -17.28 -16.50
CA ASP A 450 41.54 -18.64 -16.99
C ASP A 450 41.69 -18.64 -18.53
N PRO A 451 42.86 -19.00 -19.09
CA PRO A 451 43.11 -18.99 -20.53
C PRO A 451 42.29 -20.02 -21.33
N PHE A 452 41.51 -20.89 -20.66
CA PHE A 452 40.60 -21.85 -21.30
C PHE A 452 39.13 -21.37 -21.41
N ASN A 453 38.79 -20.18 -20.90
CA ASN A 453 37.49 -19.57 -21.19
C ASN A 453 37.52 -18.93 -22.59
N TYR A 454 37.17 -19.73 -23.60
CA TYR A 454 36.99 -19.25 -24.97
C TYR A 454 35.80 -18.29 -25.04
N CYS A 455 36.05 -17.00 -24.80
CA CYS A 455 35.16 -15.92 -25.23
C CYS A 455 35.31 -15.73 -26.74
N SER A 456 34.56 -16.52 -27.53
CA SER A 456 34.44 -16.28 -28.97
C SER A 456 33.08 -15.70 -29.31
N THR A 457 32.99 -14.37 -29.37
CA THR A 457 32.16 -13.67 -30.37
C THR A 457 32.84 -12.35 -30.71
N LEU A 458 33.49 -12.31 -31.88
CA LEU A 458 33.93 -11.09 -32.54
C LEU A 458 32.69 -10.28 -32.97
N ASP A 459 32.80 -8.96 -32.82
CA ASP A 459 31.86 -7.91 -33.23
C ASP A 459 30.54 -7.78 -32.45
N TYR A 460 30.50 -6.81 -31.52
CA TYR A 460 29.61 -5.65 -31.61
C TYR A 460 30.02 -4.57 -30.57
N LYS A 461 30.54 -3.44 -31.05
CA LYS A 461 30.66 -2.18 -30.30
C LYS A 461 29.27 -1.71 -29.87
N ASN A 462 28.80 -2.09 -28.66
CA ASN A 462 27.88 -1.33 -27.77
C ASN A 462 27.16 -2.17 -26.70
N VAL A 463 27.51 -3.44 -26.47
CA VAL A 463 26.90 -4.21 -25.37
C VAL A 463 27.77 -4.12 -24.12
N ARG A 464 27.19 -3.59 -23.04
CA ARG A 464 27.74 -3.55 -21.68
C ARG A 464 28.25 -4.96 -21.33
N GLN A 465 29.57 -5.13 -21.24
CA GLN A 465 30.26 -6.40 -21.10
C GLN A 465 29.62 -7.27 -19.99
N HIS A 466 28.93 -8.35 -20.38
CA HIS A 466 28.68 -9.49 -19.52
C HIS A 466 30.02 -10.22 -19.31
N TYR A 467 30.79 -9.73 -18.33
CA TYR A 467 31.73 -10.59 -17.65
C TYR A 467 30.92 -11.58 -16.81
N ILE A 468 31.28 -12.86 -16.87
CA ILE A 468 30.89 -13.86 -15.88
C ILE A 468 31.54 -13.43 -14.56
N ALA A 469 30.87 -12.52 -13.86
CA ALA A 469 31.12 -12.23 -12.46
C ALA A 469 30.35 -13.30 -11.69
N ILE A 470 31.06 -14.33 -11.22
CA ILE A 470 30.51 -15.20 -10.18
C ILE A 470 30.33 -14.30 -8.96
N LYS A 471 29.09 -13.82 -8.79
CA LYS A 471 28.69 -12.94 -7.71
C LYS A 471 28.54 -13.79 -6.47
N PHE A 472 29.58 -13.84 -5.65
CA PHE A 472 29.46 -14.37 -4.29
C PHE A 472 28.93 -13.26 -3.40
N THR A 473 27.60 -13.19 -3.29
CA THR A 473 26.94 -12.41 -2.26
C THR A 473 26.99 -13.22 -0.97
N TYR A 474 28.02 -12.99 -0.15
CA TYR A 474 28.00 -13.43 1.25
C TYR A 474 27.26 -12.38 2.08
N MET A 475 26.29 -12.86 2.87
CA MET A 475 25.39 -12.15 3.79
C MET A 475 25.93 -10.88 4.45
#